data_AF-A0AAW3JVZ6-F1
#
_entry.id   AF-A0AAW3JVZ6-F1
#
_cell.length_a   1.000
_cell.length_b   1.000
_cell.length_c   1.000
_cell.angle_alpha   90.00
_cell.angle_beta   90.00
_cell.angle_gamma   90.00
#
_symmetry.space_group_name_H-M   'P 1'
#
loop_
_entity.id
_entity.type
_entity.pdbx_description
1 polymer ?
#
loop_
_entity_poly.entity_id
_entity_poly.type
_entity_poly.pdbx_seq_one_letter_code
_entity_poly.pdbx_strand_id
1 'polypeptide(L)'
;MDIMNSLFVIIKPDALENKRVRQYIYHELSKFDIVIEKKVKRFTTSEVEQLWPEINESNVLNGLLKCYLTLKKSEILFLFGNITIDQLLLLKQKVRDKYAKGKFANCIHTPQDLHEYSMQYKILTCNNDLHDDEIDMVAINIWTILQKYGWDYTYTKGKNKKYRIYLVNDDYNEIDFVAKSICEIIRYYPIEICYILALQTEFHGKIFLYGCDDERQINSIESALRNRNIVVSSDYRF
;
A
#
# COMPACT_ATOMS: atom_id res chain seq x y z
N MET A 1 -9.04 -13.20 37.66
CA MET A 1 -9.57 -13.42 36.31
C MET A 1 -8.57 -12.74 35.41
N ASP A 2 -7.55 -13.48 34.99
CA ASP A 2 -6.46 -12.92 34.19
C ASP A 2 -7.07 -12.39 32.89
N ILE A 3 -6.82 -11.12 32.60
CA ILE A 3 -7.19 -10.50 31.34
C ILE A 3 -6.44 -11.31 30.28
N MET A 4 -7.13 -12.20 29.58
CA MET A 4 -6.57 -12.82 28.39
C MET A 4 -6.20 -11.69 27.43
N ASN A 5 -4.91 -11.44 27.27
CA ASN A 5 -4.41 -10.47 26.29
C ASN A 5 -4.89 -10.93 24.91
N SER A 6 -5.84 -10.20 24.34
CA SER A 6 -6.42 -10.51 23.04
C SER A 6 -5.77 -9.65 21.96
N LEU A 7 -4.71 -10.13 21.31
CA LEU A 7 -4.16 -9.40 20.14
C LEU A 7 -4.99 -9.72 18.90
N PHE A 8 -4.74 -9.01 17.79
CA PHE A 8 -5.41 -9.31 16.53
C PHE A 8 -4.47 -9.23 15.31
N VAL A 9 -4.89 -9.94 14.26
CA VAL A 9 -4.31 -9.86 12.91
C VAL A 9 -5.46 -9.61 11.94
N ILE A 10 -5.32 -8.63 11.06
CA ILE A 10 -6.24 -8.44 9.93
C ILE A 10 -5.58 -9.06 8.70
N ILE A 11 -6.16 -10.13 8.18
CA ILE A 11 -5.82 -10.69 6.87
C ILE A 11 -6.54 -9.85 5.81
N LYS A 12 -5.76 -9.13 5.02
CA LYS A 12 -6.23 -8.24 3.95
C LYS A 12 -6.74 -9.05 2.75
N PRO A 13 -7.51 -8.43 1.84
CA PRO A 13 -8.14 -9.13 0.71
C PRO A 13 -7.17 -9.94 -0.16
N ASP A 14 -5.96 -9.44 -0.41
CA ASP A 14 -4.93 -10.11 -1.22
C ASP A 14 -4.45 -11.43 -0.62
N ALA A 15 -4.30 -11.49 0.71
CA ALA A 15 -3.95 -12.72 1.42
C ALA A 15 -5.16 -13.62 1.65
N LEU A 16 -6.35 -13.06 1.88
CA LEU A 16 -7.57 -13.83 2.13
C LEU A 16 -7.97 -14.65 0.88
N GLU A 17 -7.87 -14.04 -0.31
CA GLU A 17 -8.15 -14.69 -1.59
C GLU A 17 -7.05 -15.70 -1.99
N ASN A 18 -5.86 -15.60 -1.40
CA ASN A 18 -4.73 -16.47 -1.70
C ASN A 18 -4.58 -17.60 -0.67
N LYS A 19 -5.07 -18.80 -1.02
CA LYS A 19 -5.04 -20.00 -0.17
C LYS A 19 -3.64 -20.30 0.39
N ARG A 20 -2.58 -20.12 -0.41
CA ARG A 20 -1.20 -20.40 0.02
C ARG A 20 -0.74 -19.43 1.10
N VAL A 21 -1.02 -18.13 0.93
CA VAL A 21 -0.64 -17.09 1.91
C VAL A 21 -1.43 -17.28 3.19
N ARG A 22 -2.75 -17.50 3.09
CA ARG A 22 -3.59 -17.78 4.25
C ARG A 22 -3.11 -19.00 5.02
N GLN A 23 -2.83 -20.12 4.35
CA GLN A 23 -2.28 -21.31 5.00
C GLN A 23 -0.95 -21.04 5.71
N TYR A 24 -0.06 -20.24 5.10
CA TYR A 24 1.19 -19.85 5.72
C TYR A 24 0.97 -19.03 7.01
N ILE A 25 0.06 -18.05 6.98
CA ILE A 25 -0.28 -17.24 8.17
C ILE A 25 -0.80 -18.13 9.31
N TYR A 26 -1.76 -19.02 9.02
CA TYR A 26 -2.29 -19.94 10.03
C TYR A 26 -1.24 -20.91 10.55
N HIS A 27 -0.35 -21.40 9.70
CA HIS A 27 0.75 -22.28 10.11
C HIS A 27 1.75 -21.57 11.04
N GLU A 28 2.09 -20.31 10.77
CA GLU A 28 2.95 -19.55 11.68
C GLU A 28 2.24 -19.28 13.03
N LEU A 29 0.94 -18.96 13.01
CA LEU A 29 0.15 -18.75 14.23
C LEU A 29 -0.04 -20.03 15.06
N SER A 30 -0.12 -21.22 14.44
CA SER A 30 -0.28 -22.48 15.16
C SER A 30 0.95 -22.90 15.98
N LYS A 31 2.06 -22.17 15.88
CA LYS A 31 3.27 -22.40 16.68
C LYS A 31 3.15 -21.81 18.09
N PHE A 32 2.15 -20.98 18.33
CA PHE A 32 1.88 -20.37 19.63
C PHE A 32 0.75 -21.11 20.34
N ASP A 33 0.78 -21.07 21.68
CA ASP A 33 -0.32 -21.57 22.51
C ASP A 33 -1.43 -20.51 22.57
N ILE A 34 -2.24 -20.47 21.51
CA ILE A 34 -3.30 -19.49 21.30
C ILE A 34 -4.59 -20.14 20.78
N VAL A 35 -5.72 -19.56 21.17
CA VAL A 35 -7.04 -19.79 20.58
C VAL A 35 -7.33 -18.66 19.59
N ILE A 36 -7.85 -19.02 18.41
CA ILE A 36 -8.15 -18.06 17.34
C ILE A 36 -9.66 -17.97 17.12
N GLU A 37 -10.23 -16.79 17.38
CA GLU A 37 -11.58 -16.44 16.93
C GLU A 37 -11.53 -15.63 15.64
N LYS A 38 -12.54 -15.83 14.78
CA LYS A 38 -12.51 -15.30 13.41
C LYS A 38 -13.75 -14.46 13.13
N LYS A 39 -13.53 -13.28 12.54
CA LYS A 39 -14.60 -12.40 12.04
C LYS A 39 -14.27 -11.99 10.61
N VAL A 40 -15.11 -12.36 9.66
CA VAL A 40 -14.98 -11.93 8.26
C VAL A 40 -15.91 -10.74 8.02
N LYS A 41 -15.37 -9.64 7.50
CA LYS A 41 -16.18 -8.45 7.18
C LYS A 41 -15.62 -7.67 5.99
N ARG A 42 -16.46 -6.81 5.42
CA ARG A 42 -16.01 -5.65 4.66
C ARG A 42 -15.91 -4.49 5.63
N PHE A 43 -14.88 -3.66 5.51
CA PHE A 43 -14.80 -2.43 6.31
C PHE A 43 -15.69 -1.37 5.69
N THR A 44 -16.23 -0.46 6.50
CA THR A 44 -16.76 0.81 6.00
C THR A 44 -15.60 1.78 5.75
N THR A 45 -15.85 2.83 4.99
CA THR A 45 -14.83 3.87 4.75
C THR A 45 -14.37 4.54 6.05
N SER A 46 -15.31 4.85 6.96
CA SER A 46 -14.98 5.43 8.28
C SER A 46 -14.18 4.48 9.17
N GLU A 47 -14.40 3.16 9.09
CA GLU A 47 -13.53 2.20 9.79
C GLU A 47 -12.11 2.22 9.24
N VAL A 48 -11.95 2.36 7.92
CA VAL A 48 -10.63 2.46 7.30
C VAL A 48 -9.89 3.71 7.79
N GLU A 49 -10.56 4.86 7.87
CA GLU A 49 -9.94 6.10 8.37
C GLU A 49 -9.49 6.01 9.83
N GLN A 50 -10.29 5.36 10.67
CA GLN A 50 -9.99 5.22 12.09
C GLN A 50 -8.91 4.16 12.34
N LEU A 51 -8.83 3.13 11.49
CA LEU A 51 -7.81 2.09 11.60
C LEU A 51 -6.44 2.53 11.07
N TRP A 52 -6.40 3.42 10.06
CA TRP A 52 -5.16 3.92 9.43
C TRP A 52 -5.11 5.46 9.40
N PRO A 53 -5.06 6.11 10.59
CA PRO A 53 -5.12 7.57 10.67
C PRO A 53 -3.97 8.27 9.93
N GLU A 54 -2.80 7.65 9.84
CA GLU A 54 -1.61 8.19 9.19
C GLU A 54 -1.78 8.35 7.68
N ILE A 55 -2.67 7.58 7.05
CA ILE A 55 -2.91 7.66 5.61
C ILE A 55 -3.85 8.82 5.26
N ASN A 56 -4.53 9.40 6.26
CA ASN A 56 -5.50 10.49 6.07
C ASN A 56 -4.87 11.80 5.60
N GLU A 57 -3.54 11.95 5.66
CA GLU A 57 -2.84 13.13 5.16
C GLU A 57 -2.93 13.27 3.62
N SER A 58 -3.12 12.16 2.90
CA SER A 58 -3.35 12.16 1.45
C SER A 58 -4.75 11.64 1.13
N ASN A 59 -5.57 12.51 0.55
CA ASN A 59 -6.92 12.15 0.08
C ASN A 59 -6.89 11.01 -0.94
N VAL A 60 -5.87 10.97 -1.82
CA VAL A 60 -5.75 9.94 -2.86
C VAL A 60 -5.32 8.61 -2.26
N LEU A 61 -4.33 8.60 -1.38
CA LEU A 61 -3.86 7.37 -0.73
C LEU A 61 -4.92 6.79 0.21
N ASN A 62 -5.59 7.65 0.98
CA ASN A 62 -6.73 7.27 1.81
C ASN A 62 -7.87 6.70 0.97
N GLY A 63 -8.24 7.41 -0.11
CA GLY A 63 -9.26 6.94 -1.04
C GLY A 63 -8.92 5.58 -1.64
N LEU A 64 -7.65 5.34 -1.98
CA LEU A 64 -7.20 4.09 -2.57
C LEU A 64 -7.21 2.94 -1.56
N LEU A 65 -6.83 3.20 -0.31
CA LEU A 65 -6.96 2.24 0.79
C LEU A 65 -8.43 1.90 1.06
N LYS A 66 -9.33 2.89 1.05
CA LYS A 66 -10.78 2.70 1.15
C LYS A 66 -11.27 1.80 0.03
N CYS A 67 -11.00 2.11 -1.25
CA CYS A 67 -11.35 1.24 -2.37
C CYS A 67 -10.87 -0.21 -2.16
N TYR A 68 -9.65 -0.37 -1.66
CA TYR A 68 -9.04 -1.68 -1.45
C TYR A 68 -9.75 -2.51 -0.35
N LEU A 69 -10.10 -1.89 0.78
CA LEU A 69 -10.62 -2.58 1.97
C LEU A 69 -12.15 -2.64 2.09
N THR A 70 -12.88 -1.73 1.43
CA THR A 70 -14.35 -1.69 1.51
C THR A 70 -15.02 -2.56 0.45
N LEU A 71 -14.41 -2.68 -0.73
CA LEU A 71 -14.98 -3.46 -1.84
C LEU A 71 -14.79 -4.98 -1.69
N LYS A 72 -13.81 -5.40 -0.88
CA LYS A 72 -13.47 -6.81 -0.65
C LYS A 72 -13.51 -7.17 0.83
N LYS A 73 -13.66 -8.46 1.12
CA LYS A 73 -13.69 -8.96 2.50
C LYS A 73 -12.26 -9.04 3.06
N SER A 74 -12.15 -8.78 4.35
CA SER A 74 -10.99 -9.09 5.18
C SER A 74 -11.38 -10.09 6.28
N GLU A 75 -10.42 -10.82 6.81
CA GLU A 75 -10.60 -11.74 7.93
C GLU A 75 -9.82 -11.20 9.14
N ILE A 76 -10.52 -10.91 10.23
CA ILE A 76 -9.92 -10.51 11.50
C ILE A 76 -9.78 -11.76 12.35
N LEU A 77 -8.55 -12.01 12.81
CA LEU A 77 -8.21 -13.07 13.74
C LEU A 77 -7.98 -12.45 15.11
N PHE A 78 -8.84 -12.73 16.08
CA PHE A 78 -8.62 -12.41 17.48
C PHE A 78 -7.86 -13.56 18.12
N LEU A 79 -6.71 -13.26 18.72
CA LEU A 79 -5.72 -14.21 19.20
C LEU A 79 -5.70 -14.15 20.72
N PHE A 80 -6.09 -15.24 21.36
CA PHE A 80 -6.19 -15.34 22.80
C PHE A 80 -5.17 -16.32 23.33
N GLY A 81 -4.25 -15.87 24.19
CA GLY A 81 -3.23 -16.74 24.78
C GLY A 81 -1.88 -16.05 24.86
N ASN A 82 -0.80 -16.83 24.92
CA ASN A 82 0.54 -16.29 25.10
C ASN A 82 1.16 -15.87 23.76
N ILE A 83 0.80 -14.67 23.30
CA ILE A 83 1.39 -14.02 22.13
C ILE A 83 1.64 -12.53 22.40
N THR A 84 2.76 -12.04 21.88
CA THR A 84 3.23 -10.66 22.06
C THR A 84 3.13 -9.87 20.76
N ILE A 85 3.16 -8.53 20.87
CA ILE A 85 3.20 -7.63 19.70
C ILE A 85 4.45 -7.90 18.86
N ASP A 86 5.62 -8.10 19.49
CA ASP A 86 6.87 -8.38 18.77
C ASP A 86 6.79 -9.65 17.91
N GLN A 87 6.13 -10.69 18.43
CA GLN A 87 5.89 -11.93 17.66
C GLN A 87 4.95 -11.69 16.46
N LEU A 88 3.94 -10.82 16.62
CA LEU A 88 3.06 -10.43 15.51
C LEU A 88 3.77 -9.55 14.49
N LEU A 89 4.65 -8.64 14.92
CA LEU A 89 5.46 -7.83 14.03
C LEU A 89 6.42 -8.71 13.21
N LEU A 90 7.04 -9.71 13.84
CA LEU A 90 7.86 -10.69 13.13
C LEU A 90 7.05 -11.50 12.12
N LEU A 91 5.82 -11.90 12.46
CA LEU A 91 4.90 -12.54 11.52
C LEU A 91 4.57 -11.61 10.34
N LYS A 92 4.21 -10.35 10.62
CA LYS A 92 3.92 -9.31 9.63
C LYS A 92 5.07 -9.12 8.66
N GLN A 93 6.30 -9.00 9.16
CA GLN A 93 7.50 -8.90 8.34
C GLN A 93 7.67 -10.14 7.45
N LYS A 94 7.71 -11.35 8.03
CA LYS A 94 7.88 -12.60 7.27
C LYS A 94 6.86 -12.78 6.15
N VAL A 95 5.60 -12.43 6.40
CA VAL A 95 4.52 -12.52 5.41
C VAL A 95 4.71 -11.48 4.30
N ARG A 96 4.99 -10.22 4.68
CA ARG A 96 5.13 -9.12 3.72
C ARG A 96 6.35 -9.28 2.83
N ASP A 97 7.50 -9.65 3.39
CA ASP A 97 8.74 -9.86 2.62
C ASP A 97 8.57 -10.92 1.53
N LYS A 98 7.71 -11.92 1.79
CA LYS A 98 7.52 -13.06 0.89
C LYS A 98 6.35 -12.89 -0.09
N TYR A 99 5.30 -12.16 0.30
CA TYR A 99 4.02 -12.21 -0.40
C TYR A 99 3.41 -10.84 -0.74
N ALA A 100 3.95 -9.73 -0.21
CA ALA A 100 3.43 -8.41 -0.55
C ALA A 100 3.58 -8.14 -2.05
N LYS A 101 2.59 -7.42 -2.61
CA LYS A 101 2.55 -7.02 -4.02
C LYS A 101 2.52 -5.50 -4.20
N GLY A 102 2.41 -4.74 -3.12
CA GLY A 102 2.40 -3.28 -3.14
C GLY A 102 2.14 -2.68 -1.76
N LYS A 103 2.15 -1.35 -1.67
CA LYS A 103 1.95 -0.60 -0.41
C LYS A 103 0.68 -1.02 0.34
N PHE A 104 -0.44 -1.19 -0.38
CA PHE A 104 -1.73 -1.56 0.23
C PHE A 104 -2.01 -3.07 0.20
N ALA A 105 -1.64 -3.75 -0.89
CA ALA A 105 -1.68 -5.21 -1.03
C ALA A 105 -0.45 -5.86 -0.39
N ASN A 106 -0.36 -5.73 0.93
CA ASN A 106 0.73 -6.24 1.76
C ASN A 106 0.25 -7.28 2.79
N CYS A 107 -0.76 -8.07 2.40
CA CYS A 107 -1.22 -9.30 3.02
C CYS A 107 -1.87 -9.20 4.41
N ILE A 108 -1.18 -8.65 5.41
CA ILE A 108 -1.70 -8.57 6.79
C ILE A 108 -1.46 -7.21 7.42
N HIS A 109 -2.29 -6.88 8.40
CA HIS A 109 -2.07 -5.79 9.35
C HIS A 109 -2.05 -6.33 10.78
N THR A 110 -1.16 -5.78 11.58
CA THR A 110 -1.03 -6.01 13.03
C THR A 110 -0.71 -4.66 13.66
N PRO A 111 -1.17 -4.41 14.91
CA PRO A 111 -0.78 -3.22 15.65
C PRO A 111 0.74 -3.20 15.84
N GLN A 112 1.34 -2.00 15.84
CA GLN A 112 2.78 -1.80 16.03
C GLN A 112 3.17 -1.66 17.50
N ASP A 113 2.25 -1.18 18.33
CA ASP A 113 2.44 -1.03 19.76
C ASP A 113 1.11 -1.16 20.51
N LEU A 114 1.16 -1.01 21.84
CA LEU A 114 0.00 -1.10 22.71
C LEU A 114 -1.00 0.05 22.51
N HIS A 115 -0.52 1.22 22.05
CA HIS A 115 -1.37 2.39 21.80
C HIS A 115 -2.22 2.16 20.54
N GLU A 116 -1.59 1.78 19.42
CA GLU A 116 -2.26 1.42 18.19
C GLU A 116 -3.19 0.23 18.40
N TYR A 117 -2.75 -0.80 19.14
CA TYR A 117 -3.58 -1.93 19.53
C TYR A 117 -4.87 -1.48 20.21
N SER A 118 -4.76 -0.65 21.25
CA SER A 118 -5.91 -0.23 22.06
C SER A 118 -6.95 0.54 21.23
N MET A 119 -6.47 1.43 20.36
CA MET A 119 -7.33 2.20 19.44
C MET A 119 -8.02 1.28 18.42
N GLN A 120 -7.25 0.46 17.71
CA GLN A 120 -7.77 -0.40 16.64
C GLN A 120 -8.67 -1.51 17.18
N TYR A 121 -8.34 -2.11 18.34
CA TYR A 121 -9.14 -3.16 18.96
C TYR A 121 -10.56 -2.66 19.30
N LYS A 122 -10.68 -1.43 19.81
CA LYS A 122 -11.98 -0.80 20.06
C LYS A 122 -12.80 -0.70 18.78
N ILE A 123 -12.21 -0.25 17.68
CA ILE A 123 -12.88 -0.14 16.38
C ILE A 123 -13.34 -1.52 15.87
N LEU A 124 -12.52 -2.56 16.01
CA LEU A 124 -12.83 -3.90 15.50
C LEU A 124 -13.93 -4.64 16.29
N THR A 125 -14.07 -4.29 17.58
CA THR A 125 -14.99 -4.93 18.52
C THR A 125 -16.29 -4.16 18.74
N CYS A 126 -16.29 -2.83 18.62
CA CYS A 126 -17.50 -2.02 18.74
C CYS A 126 -18.35 -2.13 17.46
N ASN A 127 -19.66 -2.36 17.63
CA ASN A 127 -20.63 -2.16 16.55
C ASN A 127 -21.00 -0.69 16.54
N ASN A 128 -20.27 0.11 15.77
CA ASN A 128 -20.64 1.49 15.52
C ASN A 128 -21.39 1.54 14.17
N ASP A 129 -22.53 2.22 14.15
CA ASP A 129 -23.20 2.62 12.91
C ASP A 129 -22.38 3.73 12.25
N LEU A 130 -21.30 3.34 11.59
CA LEU A 130 -20.41 4.27 10.89
C LEU A 130 -20.92 4.48 9.47
N HIS A 131 -20.97 5.75 9.05
CA HIS A 131 -21.38 6.14 7.71
C HIS A 131 -20.29 5.85 6.69
N ASP A 132 -20.68 5.77 5.42
CA ASP A 132 -19.74 5.73 4.30
C ASP A 132 -19.53 7.14 3.75
N ASP A 133 -18.27 7.58 3.75
CA ASP A 133 -17.83 8.83 3.17
C ASP A 133 -17.52 8.67 1.68
N GLU A 134 -17.55 9.80 0.96
CA GLU A 134 -17.19 9.85 -0.45
C GLU A 134 -15.70 9.51 -0.65
N ILE A 135 -15.40 8.73 -1.67
CA ILE A 135 -14.04 8.36 -2.05
C ILE A 135 -13.57 9.28 -3.18
N ASP A 136 -12.34 9.79 -3.05
CA ASP A 136 -11.71 10.63 -4.08
C ASP A 136 -11.74 9.97 -5.48
N MET A 137 -12.14 10.74 -6.49
CA MET A 137 -12.32 10.23 -7.85
C MET A 137 -11.00 9.76 -8.49
N VAL A 138 -9.88 10.42 -8.19
CA VAL A 138 -8.55 9.99 -8.66
C VAL A 138 -8.20 8.64 -8.07
N ALA A 139 -8.52 8.41 -6.79
CA ALA A 139 -8.33 7.11 -6.16
C ALA A 139 -9.19 6.01 -6.82
N ILE A 140 -10.45 6.29 -7.14
CA ILE A 140 -11.34 5.36 -7.87
C ILE A 140 -10.74 5.01 -9.24
N ASN A 141 -10.23 5.99 -9.97
CA ASN A 141 -9.61 5.77 -11.29
C ASN A 141 -8.33 4.94 -11.19
N ILE A 142 -7.46 5.25 -10.23
CA ILE A 142 -6.25 4.46 -9.96
C ILE A 142 -6.62 3.01 -9.63
N TRP A 143 -7.58 2.83 -8.72
CA TRP A 143 -8.07 1.51 -8.35
C TRP A 143 -8.57 0.71 -9.54
N THR A 144 -9.34 1.34 -10.43
CA THR A 144 -9.82 0.72 -11.68
C THR A 144 -8.68 0.23 -12.58
N ILE A 145 -7.62 1.03 -12.70
CA ILE A 145 -6.41 0.65 -13.46
C ILE A 145 -5.73 -0.56 -12.80
N LEU A 146 -5.53 -0.53 -11.48
CA LEU A 146 -4.87 -1.59 -10.73
C LEU A 146 -5.67 -2.90 -10.71
N GLN A 147 -7.00 -2.84 -10.70
CA GLN A 147 -7.83 -4.04 -10.85
C GLN A 147 -7.65 -4.70 -12.22
N LYS A 148 -7.48 -3.88 -13.27
CA LYS A 148 -7.33 -4.37 -14.64
C LYS A 148 -5.94 -4.94 -14.92
N TYR A 149 -4.89 -4.27 -14.44
CA TYR A 149 -3.51 -4.57 -14.83
C TYR A 149 -2.66 -5.16 -13.71
N GLY A 150 -3.16 -5.19 -12.47
CA GLY A 150 -2.40 -5.67 -11.31
C GLY A 150 -1.65 -4.56 -10.58
N TRP A 151 -1.18 -4.92 -9.38
CA TRP A 151 -0.34 -4.06 -8.54
C TRP A 151 1.08 -3.89 -9.05
N ASP A 152 1.50 -4.68 -10.05
CA ASP A 152 2.79 -4.63 -10.73
C ASP A 152 2.71 -3.88 -12.07
N TYR A 153 1.61 -3.16 -12.31
CA TYR A 153 1.42 -2.39 -13.53
C TYR A 153 2.52 -1.34 -13.69
N THR A 154 3.35 -1.52 -14.72
CA THR A 154 4.40 -0.57 -15.09
C THR A 154 4.01 0.15 -16.37
N TYR A 155 4.08 1.48 -16.33
CA TYR A 155 3.94 2.28 -17.54
C TYR A 155 5.18 2.08 -18.42
N THR A 156 5.02 1.54 -19.64
CA THR A 156 6.17 1.14 -20.49
C THR A 156 6.32 2.00 -21.75
N LYS A 157 5.50 3.04 -21.93
CA LYS A 157 5.57 3.89 -23.12
C LYS A 157 6.94 4.58 -23.19
N GLY A 158 7.67 4.35 -24.28
CA GLY A 158 9.01 4.89 -24.46
C GLY A 158 10.14 4.06 -23.84
N LYS A 159 9.86 2.89 -23.26
CA LYS A 159 10.88 2.04 -22.61
C LYS A 159 11.98 1.53 -23.55
N ASN A 160 11.71 1.48 -24.85
CA ASN A 160 12.66 1.06 -25.88
C ASN A 160 13.47 2.22 -26.50
N LYS A 161 13.30 3.44 -25.97
CA LYS A 161 13.95 4.64 -26.50
C LYS A 161 15.41 4.74 -26.05
N LYS A 162 16.18 5.52 -26.82
CA LYS A 162 17.63 5.66 -26.61
C LYS A 162 17.97 6.20 -25.23
N TYR A 163 17.31 7.29 -24.83
CA TYR A 163 17.51 7.95 -23.56
C TYR A 163 16.34 7.64 -22.62
N ARG A 164 16.65 7.19 -21.40
CA ARG A 164 15.64 6.72 -20.44
C ARG A 164 15.93 7.31 -19.06
N ILE A 165 14.87 7.75 -18.38
CA ILE A 165 14.87 8.19 -17.00
C ILE A 165 14.07 7.17 -16.17
N TYR A 166 14.59 6.90 -14.98
CA TYR A 166 13.98 6.06 -13.97
C TYR A 166 13.73 6.89 -12.72
N LEU A 167 12.53 6.77 -12.17
CA LEU A 167 12.21 7.28 -10.85
C LEU A 167 12.83 6.32 -9.82
N VAL A 168 13.46 6.88 -8.79
CA VAL A 168 14.14 6.13 -7.73
C VAL A 168 13.50 6.52 -6.40
N ASN A 169 13.28 5.53 -5.53
CA ASN A 169 12.68 5.77 -4.23
C ASN A 169 13.61 6.63 -3.38
N ASP A 170 13.01 7.48 -2.57
CA ASP A 170 13.71 8.27 -1.57
C ASP A 170 12.90 8.32 -0.27
N ASP A 171 13.57 8.70 0.82
CA ASP A 171 12.97 8.70 2.16
C ASP A 171 12.39 10.08 2.57
N TYR A 172 12.36 11.06 1.65
CA TYR A 172 12.08 12.46 1.98
C TYR A 172 10.82 13.00 1.31
N ASN A 173 10.49 12.52 0.10
CA ASN A 173 9.38 13.03 -0.69
C ASN A 173 8.13 12.17 -0.52
N GLU A 174 7.02 12.80 -0.16
CA GLU A 174 5.72 12.14 -0.13
C GLU A 174 5.22 11.78 -1.55
N ILE A 175 4.46 10.70 -1.65
CA ILE A 175 3.88 10.20 -2.91
C ILE A 175 3.08 11.29 -3.64
N ASP A 176 2.28 12.07 -2.92
CA ASP A 176 1.48 13.17 -3.49
C ASP A 176 2.36 14.20 -4.18
N PHE A 177 3.48 14.58 -3.54
CA PHE A 177 4.43 15.54 -4.09
C PHE A 177 5.13 14.99 -5.34
N VAL A 178 5.57 13.73 -5.29
CA VAL A 178 6.20 13.05 -6.44
C VAL A 178 5.23 12.97 -7.62
N ALA A 179 4.00 12.51 -7.38
CA ALA A 179 2.99 12.34 -8.42
C ALA A 179 2.62 13.67 -9.09
N LYS A 180 2.34 14.72 -8.31
CA LYS A 180 2.04 16.07 -8.82
C LYS A 180 3.22 16.63 -9.63
N SER A 181 4.45 16.47 -9.12
CA SER A 181 5.65 16.94 -9.81
C SER A 181 5.87 16.27 -11.16
N ILE A 182 5.68 14.95 -11.23
CA ILE A 182 5.78 14.22 -12.50
C ILE A 182 4.70 14.67 -13.48
N CYS A 183 3.46 14.84 -13.01
CA CYS A 183 2.34 15.28 -13.84
C CYS A 183 2.60 16.66 -14.47
N GLU A 184 3.20 17.58 -13.72
CA GLU A 184 3.52 18.93 -14.19
C GLU A 184 4.70 18.96 -15.18
N ILE A 185 5.73 18.15 -14.93
CA ILE A 185 6.94 18.10 -15.76
C ILE A 185 6.69 17.31 -17.06
N ILE A 186 5.99 16.18 -16.96
CA ILE A 186 5.68 15.29 -18.08
C ILE A 186 4.21 15.47 -18.46
N ARG A 187 3.91 16.57 -19.15
CA ARG A 187 2.54 17.07 -19.44
C ARG A 187 1.53 16.09 -20.05
N TYR A 188 1.96 14.94 -20.58
CA TYR A 188 1.08 13.93 -21.17
C TYR A 188 0.75 12.77 -20.24
N TYR A 189 1.26 12.78 -19.00
CA TYR A 189 0.95 11.74 -18.03
C TYR A 189 -0.29 12.14 -17.24
N PRO A 190 -1.36 11.33 -17.27
CA PRO A 190 -2.49 11.51 -16.36
C PRO A 190 -2.02 11.39 -14.91
N ILE A 191 -2.63 12.15 -14.01
CA ILE A 191 -2.27 12.16 -12.59
C ILE A 191 -2.36 10.76 -11.97
N GLU A 192 -3.32 9.94 -12.41
CA GLU A 192 -3.47 8.54 -11.98
C GLU A 192 -2.23 7.71 -12.29
N ILE A 193 -1.64 7.90 -13.48
CA ILE A 193 -0.42 7.20 -13.88
C ILE A 193 0.76 7.68 -13.04
N CYS A 194 0.83 8.99 -12.73
CA CYS A 194 1.86 9.54 -11.87
C CYS A 194 1.80 8.96 -10.44
N TYR A 195 0.61 8.83 -9.87
CA TYR A 195 0.42 8.16 -8.58
C TYR A 195 0.82 6.70 -8.62
N ILE A 196 0.43 5.96 -9.66
CA ILE A 196 0.84 4.57 -9.82
C ILE A 196 2.37 4.48 -9.89
N LEU A 197 3.03 5.32 -10.67
CA LEU A 197 4.50 5.37 -10.74
C LEU A 197 5.12 5.67 -9.36
N ALA A 198 4.62 6.65 -8.63
CA ALA A 198 5.13 6.94 -7.28
C ALA A 198 4.96 5.75 -6.32
N LEU A 199 3.77 5.13 -6.29
CA LEU A 199 3.48 3.92 -5.50
C LEU A 199 4.38 2.72 -5.87
N GLN A 200 4.59 2.51 -7.17
CA GLN A 200 5.46 1.44 -7.67
C GLN A 200 6.92 1.69 -7.31
N THR A 201 7.35 2.96 -7.30
CA THR A 201 8.72 3.33 -6.93
C THR A 201 8.98 3.02 -5.47
N GLU A 202 8.08 3.41 -4.58
CA GLU A 202 8.21 3.09 -3.15
C GLU A 202 8.33 1.59 -2.91
N PHE A 203 7.57 0.79 -3.65
CA PHE A 203 7.57 -0.66 -3.47
C PHE A 203 8.78 -1.37 -4.12
N HIS A 204 9.21 -0.92 -5.30
CA HIS A 204 10.27 -1.59 -6.08
C HIS A 204 11.64 -0.92 -5.99
N GLY A 205 11.74 0.24 -5.34
CA GLY A 205 12.96 1.05 -5.22
C GLY A 205 13.35 1.82 -6.49
N LYS A 206 13.06 1.29 -7.69
CA LYS A 206 13.37 1.96 -8.96
C LYS A 206 12.45 1.48 -10.07
N ILE A 207 11.86 2.42 -10.81
CA ILE A 207 10.99 2.09 -11.95
C ILE A 207 11.29 2.97 -13.16
N PHE A 208 10.92 2.48 -14.34
CA PHE A 208 10.98 3.29 -15.56
C PHE A 208 9.96 4.43 -15.47
N LEU A 209 10.43 5.66 -15.69
CA LEU A 209 9.60 6.86 -15.69
C LEU A 209 9.29 7.32 -17.10
N TYR A 210 10.32 7.52 -17.93
CA TYR A 210 10.16 8.14 -19.25
C TYR A 210 11.30 7.77 -20.19
N GLY A 211 11.06 7.79 -21.50
CA GLY A 211 12.11 7.64 -22.50
C GLY A 211 11.79 8.31 -23.83
N CYS A 212 12.81 8.88 -24.46
CA CYS A 212 12.75 9.52 -25.78
C CYS A 212 14.08 9.35 -26.54
N ASP A 213 14.07 9.74 -27.82
CA ASP A 213 15.28 9.70 -28.67
C ASP A 213 15.94 11.09 -28.78
N ASP A 214 15.38 12.11 -28.12
CA ASP A 214 15.89 13.49 -28.08
C ASP A 214 16.64 13.76 -26.76
N GLU A 215 17.95 13.94 -26.87
CA GLU A 215 18.84 14.22 -25.73
C GLU A 215 18.53 15.55 -25.03
N ARG A 216 18.10 16.58 -25.76
CA ARG A 216 17.77 17.86 -25.13
C ARG A 216 16.50 17.72 -24.31
N GLN A 217 15.54 16.96 -24.82
CA GLN A 217 14.31 16.68 -24.10
C GLN A 217 14.57 15.88 -22.82
N ILE A 218 15.38 14.81 -22.89
CA ILE A 218 15.66 13.98 -21.70
C ILE A 218 16.39 14.81 -20.63
N ASN A 219 17.38 15.61 -21.02
CA ASN A 219 18.16 16.43 -20.08
C ASN A 219 17.30 17.53 -19.45
N SER A 220 16.35 18.09 -20.20
CA SER A 220 15.38 19.07 -19.69
C SER A 220 14.46 18.46 -18.63
N ILE A 221 13.89 17.27 -18.91
CA ILE A 221 13.04 16.55 -17.96
C ILE A 221 13.83 16.16 -16.71
N GLU A 222 15.03 15.59 -16.87
CA GLU A 222 15.89 15.20 -15.76
C GLU A 222 16.22 16.41 -14.86
N SER A 223 16.62 17.54 -15.48
CA SER A 223 16.94 18.77 -14.74
C SER A 223 15.71 19.30 -13.99
N ALA A 224 14.53 19.29 -14.62
CA ALA A 224 13.30 19.73 -13.97
C ALA A 224 12.93 18.88 -12.76
N LEU A 225 13.13 17.55 -12.83
CA LEU A 225 12.89 16.63 -11.72
C LEU A 225 13.87 16.87 -10.57
N ARG A 226 15.18 16.96 -10.89
CA ARG A 226 16.23 17.23 -9.90
C ARG A 226 16.05 18.59 -9.22
N ASN A 227 15.62 19.62 -9.95
CA ASN A 227 15.33 20.94 -9.38
C ASN A 227 14.17 20.92 -8.37
N ARG A 228 13.33 19.89 -8.39
CA ARG A 228 12.27 19.64 -7.39
C ARG A 228 12.68 18.62 -6.33
N ASN A 229 13.97 18.29 -6.24
CA ASN A 229 14.52 17.27 -5.35
C ASN A 229 13.95 15.86 -5.58
N ILE A 230 13.42 15.57 -6.78
CA ILE A 230 12.98 14.23 -7.14
C ILE A 230 14.20 13.40 -7.56
N VAL A 231 14.39 12.24 -6.93
CA VAL A 231 15.53 11.36 -7.20
C VAL A 231 15.28 10.56 -8.48
N VAL A 232 16.18 10.73 -9.45
CA VAL A 232 16.13 10.03 -10.73
C VAL A 232 17.49 9.47 -11.14
N SER A 233 17.45 8.44 -11.97
CA SER A 233 18.63 7.88 -12.63
C SER A 233 18.40 7.74 -14.13
N SER A 234 19.45 7.96 -14.92
CA SER A 234 19.39 7.94 -16.38
C SER A 234 20.17 6.75 -16.95
N ASP A 235 19.70 6.22 -18.07
CA ASP A 235 20.32 5.11 -18.79
C ASP A 235 20.29 5.40 -20.30
N TYR A 236 21.47 5.46 -20.91
CA TYR A 236 21.69 5.84 -22.30
C TYR A 236 22.19 4.63 -23.08
N ARG A 237 21.39 4.15 -24.05
CA ARG A 237 21.83 3.08 -24.97
C ARG A 237 22.53 3.69 -26.15
N PHE A 238 23.64 3.07 -26.56
CA PHE A 238 24.40 3.41 -27.76
C PHE A 238 24.02 2.45 -28.89
#